data_AF-A0A6B1BVX4-F1
#
_entry.id   AF-A0A6B1BVX4-F1
#
_cell.length_a   1.000
_cell.length_b   1.000
_cell.length_c   1.000
_cell.angle_alpha   90.00
_cell.angle_beta   90.00
_cell.angle_gamma   90.00
#
_symmetry.space_group_name_H-M   'P 1'
#
loop_
_entity.id
_entity.type
_entity.pdbx_description
1 polymer ?
#
loop_
_entity_poly.entity_id
_entity_poly.type
_entity_poly.pdbx_seq_one_letter_code
_entity_poly.pdbx_strand_id
1 'polypeptide(L)'
;MKILENSDVSQLLSNINWNFPQSKTSEGIHSIHPYPAKFIPEIPRYLIKSLPIPEDTAILDPFCGSGVTLVEAQMRGLKSVGIDLNPIACLISKVKTQDLPAEFLNTAAHCVNFARKGFELTGTRDIPNIDHWFDPQIQQSVTALLLMVNSIKEVAIRQALRLALSSILVRISKQESDTRYAAIEKDVNQDDVFEFFTVACRKIAKSKEQSSSAKTPVKIIERDTLGTKPSAIPWPIGAVITSPPYPNAYEYWLYHKYRMWWLGFDPIAVKEKEIGARAHFFRKNHHTAQNFKEQMEGTLRLIRSVLVSGGYACFVIGRSKIHGKIVDNASIIENVAGELGFKKIERITRRILASRKSFNLSHANIKTEEILILKK
;
A
#
# COMPACT_ATOMS: atom_id res chain seq x y z
N MET A 1 8.95 16.53 29.99
CA MET A 1 7.81 16.48 29.05
C MET A 1 6.56 16.16 29.86
N LYS A 2 5.49 16.96 29.77
CA LYS A 2 4.26 16.72 30.55
C LYS A 2 3.62 15.42 30.02
N ILE A 3 3.45 14.41 30.88
CA ILE A 3 2.76 13.17 30.50
C ILE A 3 1.30 13.56 30.25
N LEU A 4 0.85 13.51 28.99
CA LEU A 4 -0.55 13.76 28.66
C LEU A 4 -1.40 12.60 29.18
N GLU A 5 -2.47 12.93 29.89
CA GLU A 5 -3.44 11.93 30.31
C GLU A 5 -4.22 11.41 29.08
N ASN A 6 -4.82 10.22 29.21
CA ASN A 6 -5.61 9.65 28.11
C ASN A 6 -6.81 10.55 27.72
N SER A 7 -7.38 11.27 28.69
CA SER A 7 -8.42 12.28 28.51
C SER A 7 -7.95 13.44 27.63
N ASP A 8 -6.75 13.98 27.88
CA ASP A 8 -6.18 15.08 27.10
C ASP A 8 -5.98 14.68 25.63
N VAL A 9 -5.48 13.45 25.41
CA VAL A 9 -5.27 12.92 24.06
C VAL A 9 -6.61 12.72 23.32
N SER A 10 -7.62 12.15 23.98
CA SER A 10 -8.96 11.99 23.40
C SER A 10 -9.58 13.35 23.04
N GLN A 11 -9.45 14.36 23.91
CA GLN A 11 -9.95 15.70 23.64
C GLN A 11 -9.24 16.35 22.44
N LEU A 12 -7.91 16.22 22.34
CA LEU A 12 -7.13 16.72 21.20
C LEU A 12 -7.58 16.05 19.89
N LEU A 13 -7.77 14.74 19.89
CA LEU A 13 -8.19 13.97 18.71
C LEU A 13 -9.62 14.33 18.27
N SER A 14 -10.52 14.58 19.23
CA SER A 14 -11.91 14.98 18.98
C SER A 14 -12.03 16.36 18.32
N ASN A 15 -11.06 17.24 18.53
CA ASN A 15 -11.03 18.58 17.92
C ASN A 15 -10.57 18.58 16.44
N ILE A 16 -10.13 17.45 15.89
CA ILE A 16 -9.68 17.35 14.51
C ILE A 16 -10.86 17.01 13.59
N ASN A 17 -11.02 17.75 12.49
CA ASN A 17 -11.96 17.38 11.44
C ASN A 17 -11.39 16.27 10.55
N TRP A 18 -11.62 15.02 10.95
CA TRP A 18 -11.14 13.83 10.25
C TRP A 18 -11.74 13.62 8.85
N ASN A 19 -12.71 14.42 8.41
CA ASN A 19 -13.22 14.34 7.03
C ASN A 19 -12.25 14.95 6.02
N PHE A 20 -11.41 15.91 6.44
CA PHE A 20 -10.44 16.63 5.62
C PHE A 20 -11.03 17.09 4.27
N PRO A 21 -12.05 17.96 4.24
CA PRO A 21 -12.79 18.30 3.01
C PRO A 21 -11.91 18.93 1.91
N GLN A 22 -10.82 19.60 2.29
CA GLN A 22 -9.92 20.29 1.36
C GLN A 22 -8.75 19.44 0.84
N SER A 23 -8.59 18.21 1.31
CA SER A 23 -7.47 17.33 0.92
C SER A 23 -7.49 16.98 -0.58
N LYS A 24 -6.33 17.19 -1.23
CA LYS A 24 -6.04 16.88 -2.65
C LYS A 24 -4.97 15.79 -2.69
N THR A 25 -5.37 14.53 -2.91
CA THR A 25 -4.46 13.37 -2.91
C THR A 25 -3.92 13.00 -4.30
N SER A 26 -4.24 13.78 -5.34
CA SER A 26 -3.88 13.51 -6.73
C SER A 26 -2.43 13.89 -7.09
N GLU A 27 -1.72 14.59 -6.21
CA GLU A 27 -0.42 15.20 -6.51
C GLU A 27 0.69 14.73 -5.55
N GLY A 28 1.93 14.93 -5.98
CA GLY A 28 3.13 14.64 -5.20
C GLY A 28 3.45 13.16 -5.04
N ILE A 29 4.29 12.86 -4.04
CA ILE A 29 4.90 11.54 -3.83
C ILE A 29 3.89 10.41 -3.65
N HIS A 30 2.69 10.71 -3.12
CA HIS A 30 1.65 9.70 -2.90
C HIS A 30 0.95 9.23 -4.18
N SER A 31 1.10 9.96 -5.29
CA SER A 31 0.40 9.70 -6.57
C SER A 31 1.29 9.08 -7.66
N ILE A 32 2.56 8.75 -7.37
CA ILE A 32 3.50 8.19 -8.36
C ILE A 32 3.11 6.81 -8.91
N HIS A 33 2.17 6.10 -8.28
CA HIS A 33 1.70 4.79 -8.72
C HIS A 33 0.21 4.56 -8.38
N PRO A 34 -0.60 4.03 -9.32
CA PRO A 34 -1.98 3.62 -9.05
C PRO A 34 -2.04 2.43 -8.08
N TYR A 35 -2.51 2.70 -6.86
CA TYR A 35 -2.70 1.69 -5.82
C TYR A 35 -4.00 2.01 -5.08
N PRO A 36 -5.12 1.32 -5.36
CA PRO A 36 -6.43 1.58 -4.74
C PRO A 36 -6.47 1.33 -3.22
N ALA A 37 -7.59 1.71 -2.60
CA ALA A 37 -7.94 1.38 -1.22
C ALA A 37 -6.92 1.84 -0.15
N LYS A 38 -6.26 2.98 -0.39
CA LYS A 38 -5.38 3.67 0.58
C LYS A 38 -6.17 4.66 1.43
N PHE A 39 -5.78 4.86 2.69
CA PHE A 39 -6.20 6.09 3.37
C PHE A 39 -5.47 7.32 2.82
N ILE A 40 -6.03 8.49 3.10
CA ILE A 40 -5.45 9.77 2.74
C ILE A 40 -4.26 10.11 3.66
N PRO A 41 -3.21 10.81 3.17
CA PRO A 41 -2.02 11.12 3.96
C PRO A 41 -2.28 11.99 5.20
N GLU A 42 -3.37 12.76 5.21
CA GLU A 42 -3.73 13.60 6.36
C GLU A 42 -4.01 12.77 7.61
N ILE A 43 -4.52 11.53 7.48
CA ILE A 43 -4.80 10.69 8.64
C ILE A 43 -3.52 10.35 9.42
N PRO A 44 -2.52 9.64 8.83
CA PRO A 44 -1.28 9.38 9.54
C PRO A 44 -0.54 10.67 9.92
N ARG A 45 -0.59 11.72 9.10
CA ARG A 45 0.04 13.01 9.43
C ARG A 45 -0.49 13.61 10.73
N TYR A 46 -1.81 13.62 10.91
CA TYR A 46 -2.42 14.17 12.13
C TYR A 46 -2.26 13.23 13.32
N LEU A 47 -2.33 11.91 13.12
CA LEU A 47 -2.04 10.94 14.20
C LEU A 47 -0.61 11.09 14.70
N ILE A 48 0.38 11.18 13.81
CA ILE A 48 1.79 11.41 14.16
C ILE A 48 1.98 12.75 14.89
N LYS A 49 1.28 13.79 14.46
CA LYS A 49 1.39 15.13 15.06
C LYS A 49 0.76 15.21 16.46
N SER A 50 -0.36 14.51 16.66
CA SER A 50 -1.22 14.69 17.83
C SER A 50 -0.95 13.70 18.96
N LEU A 51 -0.39 12.53 18.67
CA LEU A 51 -0.10 11.54 19.70
C LEU A 51 1.25 11.82 20.37
N PRO A 52 1.37 11.68 21.69
CA PRO A 52 2.64 11.77 22.40
C PRO A 52 3.44 10.48 22.17
N ILE A 53 3.98 10.33 20.96
CA ILE A 53 4.80 9.18 20.57
C ILE A 53 6.09 9.18 21.40
N PRO A 54 6.42 8.09 22.11
CA PRO A 54 7.66 8.00 22.89
C PRO A 54 8.91 8.29 22.05
N GLU A 55 9.87 9.01 22.64
CA GLU A 55 11.15 9.32 22.01
C GLU A 55 11.97 8.06 21.68
N ASP A 56 12.90 8.17 20.74
CA ASP A 56 13.77 7.08 20.27
C ASP A 56 13.06 5.80 19.76
N THR A 57 11.78 5.92 19.42
CA THR A 57 10.99 4.85 18.82
C THR A 57 10.74 5.05 17.32
N ALA A 58 10.19 4.01 16.69
CA ALA A 58 9.75 4.03 15.30
C ALA A 58 8.22 3.93 15.16
N ILE A 59 7.72 4.33 14.00
CA ILE A 59 6.35 4.07 13.55
C ILE A 59 6.29 2.75 12.82
N LEU A 60 5.32 1.89 13.15
CA LEU A 60 5.08 0.64 12.44
C LEU A 60 3.77 0.71 11.64
N ASP A 61 3.81 0.27 10.39
CA ASP A 61 2.62 -0.05 9.62
C ASP A 61 2.69 -1.54 9.20
N PRO A 62 1.96 -2.44 9.86
CA PRO A 62 1.98 -3.86 9.55
C PRO A 62 1.20 -4.23 8.28
N PHE A 63 0.63 -3.26 7.56
CA PHE A 63 -0.02 -3.45 6.25
C PHE A 63 0.28 -2.23 5.37
N CYS A 64 1.57 -1.94 5.18
CA CYS A 64 2.00 -0.61 4.75
C CYS A 64 1.50 -0.22 3.36
N GLY A 65 1.09 -1.17 2.53
CA GLY A 65 0.54 -0.92 1.21
C GLY A 65 1.52 -0.07 0.40
N SER A 66 1.01 1.01 -0.19
CA SER A 66 1.83 1.97 -0.94
C SER A 66 2.70 2.91 -0.07
N GLY A 67 2.78 2.69 1.24
CA GLY A 67 3.72 3.36 2.14
C GLY A 67 3.29 4.76 2.61
N VAL A 68 1.98 5.04 2.71
CA VAL A 68 1.50 6.38 3.10
C VAL A 68 1.97 6.74 4.51
N THR A 69 1.82 5.84 5.49
CA THR A 69 2.36 6.03 6.86
C THR A 69 3.86 6.26 6.86
N LEU A 70 4.60 5.48 6.07
CA LEU A 70 6.07 5.52 6.06
C LEU A 70 6.60 6.86 5.55
N VAL A 71 5.98 7.39 4.49
CA VAL A 71 6.30 8.71 3.94
C VAL A 71 5.97 9.81 4.94
N GLU A 72 4.78 9.77 5.56
CA GLU A 72 4.39 10.81 6.53
C GLU A 72 5.23 10.76 7.81
N ALA A 73 5.70 9.57 8.24
CA ALA A 73 6.68 9.42 9.30
C ALA A 73 8.05 9.99 8.91
N GLN A 74 8.53 9.67 7.70
CA GLN A 74 9.79 10.19 7.19
C GLN A 74 9.77 11.72 7.05
N MET A 75 8.67 12.32 6.58
CA MET A 75 8.49 13.78 6.52
C MET A 75 8.53 14.46 7.90
N ARG A 76 8.37 13.70 8.98
CA ARG A 76 8.49 14.17 10.37
C ARG A 76 9.83 13.81 11.03
N GLY A 77 10.76 13.24 10.28
CA GLY A 77 12.04 12.81 10.80
C GLY A 77 11.97 11.54 11.67
N LEU A 78 10.88 10.77 11.59
CA LEU A 78 10.66 9.58 12.42
C LEU A 78 11.05 8.29 11.68
N LYS A 79 11.76 7.39 12.37
CA LYS A 79 12.08 6.06 11.86
C LYS A 79 10.76 5.31 11.61
N SER A 80 10.71 4.49 10.56
CA SER A 80 9.51 3.69 10.32
C SER A 80 9.79 2.31 9.76
N VAL A 81 8.87 1.38 10.08
CA VAL A 81 8.88 0.00 9.60
C VAL A 81 7.56 -0.26 8.89
N GLY A 82 7.63 -0.73 7.65
CA GLY A 82 6.47 -1.22 6.90
C GLY A 82 6.56 -2.72 6.68
N ILE A 83 5.46 -3.43 6.89
CA ILE A 83 5.31 -4.84 6.52
C ILE A 83 4.20 -4.91 5.47
N ASP A 84 4.45 -5.61 4.38
CA ASP A 84 3.39 -5.94 3.43
C ASP A 84 3.72 -7.26 2.71
N LEU A 85 2.69 -8.03 2.42
CA LEU A 85 2.80 -9.28 1.66
C LEU A 85 3.00 -9.01 0.16
N ASN A 86 2.44 -7.90 -0.35
CA ASN A 86 2.41 -7.61 -1.77
C ASN A 86 3.74 -6.97 -2.22
N PRO A 87 4.50 -7.60 -3.15
CA PRO A 87 5.77 -7.06 -3.62
C PRO A 87 5.63 -5.75 -4.39
N ILE A 88 4.48 -5.49 -5.02
CA ILE A 88 4.19 -4.21 -5.68
C ILE A 88 4.03 -3.11 -4.63
N ALA A 89 3.32 -3.39 -3.53
CA ALA A 89 3.17 -2.48 -2.40
C ALA A 89 4.54 -2.14 -1.78
N CYS A 90 5.35 -3.17 -1.53
CA CYS A 90 6.72 -3.00 -1.04
C CYS A 90 7.61 -2.19 -2.00
N LEU A 91 7.51 -2.43 -3.31
CA LEU A 91 8.26 -1.67 -4.31
C LEU A 91 7.86 -0.19 -4.32
N ILE A 92 6.56 0.12 -4.27
CA ILE A 92 6.07 1.50 -4.17
C ILE A 92 6.63 2.16 -2.91
N SER A 93 6.51 1.49 -1.76
CA SER A 93 7.00 1.99 -0.48
C SER A 93 8.50 2.27 -0.49
N LYS A 94 9.31 1.37 -1.08
CA LYS A 94 10.77 1.53 -1.21
C LYS A 94 11.12 2.77 -2.01
N VAL A 95 10.58 2.89 -3.23
CA VAL A 95 10.87 4.03 -4.10
C VAL A 95 10.37 5.35 -3.49
N LYS A 96 9.22 5.36 -2.82
CA LYS A 96 8.74 6.58 -2.15
C LYS A 96 9.66 7.07 -1.05
N THR A 97 10.31 6.16 -0.31
CA THR A 97 11.09 6.47 0.91
C THR A 97 12.60 6.45 0.73
N GLN A 98 13.12 5.99 -0.41
CA GLN A 98 14.56 5.98 -0.73
C GLN A 98 14.95 7.13 -1.66
N ASP A 99 16.17 7.64 -1.56
CA ASP A 99 16.65 8.67 -2.47
C ASP A 99 16.68 8.17 -3.93
N LEU A 100 16.48 9.10 -4.87
CA LEU A 100 16.51 8.83 -6.29
C LEU A 100 17.84 9.34 -6.87
N PRO A 101 18.71 8.48 -7.40
CA PRO A 101 19.97 8.91 -8.00
C PRO A 101 19.77 9.86 -9.19
N ALA A 102 20.69 10.80 -9.38
CA ALA A 102 20.60 11.84 -10.40
C ALA A 102 20.57 11.28 -11.83
N GLU A 103 21.19 10.12 -12.05
CA GLU A 103 21.29 9.44 -13.33
C GLU A 103 19.99 8.73 -13.73
N PHE A 104 18.95 8.73 -12.88
CA PHE A 104 17.72 7.99 -13.10
C PHE A 104 17.05 8.31 -14.45
N LEU A 105 16.87 9.60 -14.78
CA LEU A 105 16.18 9.99 -16.03
C LEU A 105 17.02 9.66 -17.27
N ASN A 106 18.34 9.83 -17.20
CA ASN A 106 19.24 9.44 -18.29
C ASN A 106 19.21 7.92 -18.52
N THR A 107 19.18 7.15 -17.43
CA THR A 107 19.04 5.69 -17.49
C THR A 107 17.69 5.27 -18.06
N ALA A 108 16.61 5.97 -17.70
CA ALA A 108 15.28 5.74 -18.26
C ALA A 108 15.26 5.96 -19.78
N ALA A 109 15.86 7.06 -20.25
CA ALA A 109 15.99 7.35 -21.68
C ALA A 109 16.81 6.28 -22.42
N HIS A 110 17.91 5.80 -21.83
CA HIS A 110 18.67 4.68 -22.38
C HIS A 110 17.84 3.40 -22.50
N CYS A 111 17.00 3.08 -21.50
CA CYS A 111 16.11 1.92 -21.55
C CYS A 111 15.11 2.00 -22.70
N VAL A 112 14.52 3.18 -22.92
CA VAL A 112 13.58 3.42 -24.02
C VAL A 112 14.29 3.32 -25.38
N ASN A 113 15.46 3.95 -25.53
CA ASN A 113 16.23 3.91 -26.76
C ASN A 113 16.67 2.48 -27.12
N PHE A 114 17.03 1.67 -26.12
CA PHE A 114 17.32 0.26 -26.33
C PHE A 114 16.07 -0.49 -26.79
N ALA A 115 14.95 -0.33 -26.08
CA ALA A 115 13.72 -1.07 -26.38
C ALA A 115 13.14 -0.74 -27.76
N ARG A 116 13.30 0.51 -28.24
CA ARG A 116 12.84 0.96 -29.56
C ARG A 116 13.61 0.36 -30.73
N LYS A 117 14.88 -0.05 -30.54
CA LYS A 117 15.68 -0.64 -31.62
C LYS A 117 15.15 -2.01 -32.07
N GLY A 118 14.21 -2.59 -31.32
CA GLY A 118 13.68 -3.91 -31.57
C GLY A 118 14.68 -4.99 -31.16
N PHE A 119 14.16 -6.13 -30.71
CA PHE A 119 14.95 -7.33 -30.54
C PHE A 119 14.05 -8.55 -30.76
N GLU A 120 14.62 -9.62 -31.31
CA GLU A 120 13.91 -10.89 -31.45
C GLU A 120 13.77 -11.56 -30.10
N LEU A 121 12.53 -11.68 -29.61
CA LEU A 121 12.23 -12.39 -28.38
C LEU A 121 12.69 -13.85 -28.46
N THR A 122 13.80 -14.18 -27.81
CA THR A 122 14.20 -15.57 -27.60
C THR A 122 13.68 -16.04 -26.24
N GLY A 123 12.67 -16.91 -26.26
CA GLY A 123 12.11 -17.56 -25.07
C GLY A 123 10.69 -17.12 -24.71
N THR A 124 9.91 -18.04 -24.18
CA THR A 124 8.54 -17.80 -23.71
C THR A 124 8.57 -17.30 -22.26
N ARG A 125 7.92 -16.16 -21.98
CA ARG A 125 7.63 -15.77 -20.60
C ARG A 125 6.46 -16.61 -20.10
N ASP A 126 6.63 -17.27 -18.96
CA ASP A 126 5.57 -18.03 -18.31
C ASP A 126 4.62 -17.08 -17.55
N ILE A 127 3.75 -16.38 -18.30
CA ILE A 127 2.70 -15.52 -17.77
C ILE A 127 1.35 -16.10 -18.18
N PRO A 128 0.52 -16.57 -17.24
CA PRO A 128 -0.77 -17.17 -17.55
C PRO A 128 -1.70 -16.24 -18.33
N ASN A 129 -2.22 -16.74 -19.45
CA ASN A 129 -3.15 -16.05 -20.36
C ASN A 129 -2.65 -14.69 -20.85
N ILE A 130 -1.35 -14.53 -21.06
CA ILE A 130 -0.76 -13.23 -21.46
C ILE A 130 -1.40 -12.65 -22.73
N ASP A 131 -1.64 -13.48 -23.77
CA ASP A 131 -2.21 -13.06 -25.05
C ASP A 131 -3.65 -12.56 -24.93
N HIS A 132 -4.37 -12.99 -23.90
CA HIS A 132 -5.70 -12.45 -23.61
C HIS A 132 -5.66 -11.03 -23.01
N TRP A 133 -4.57 -10.67 -22.32
CA TRP A 133 -4.49 -9.40 -21.59
C TRP A 133 -3.57 -8.36 -22.23
N PHE A 134 -2.64 -8.78 -23.08
CA PHE A 134 -1.65 -7.91 -23.72
C PHE A 134 -1.49 -8.31 -25.18
N ASP A 135 -1.61 -7.34 -26.09
CA ASP A 135 -1.36 -7.63 -27.50
C ASP A 135 0.12 -7.97 -27.73
N PRO A 136 0.46 -8.85 -28.70
CA PRO A 136 1.83 -9.35 -28.89
C PRO A 136 2.89 -8.24 -29.03
N GLN A 137 2.54 -7.15 -29.71
CA GLN A 137 3.42 -5.99 -29.87
C GLN A 137 3.69 -5.26 -28.54
N ILE A 138 2.68 -5.15 -27.68
CA ILE A 138 2.85 -4.59 -26.33
C ILE A 138 3.72 -5.51 -25.49
N GLN A 139 3.54 -6.83 -25.59
CA GLN A 139 4.37 -7.81 -24.89
C GLN A 139 5.85 -7.67 -25.28
N GLN A 140 6.15 -7.43 -26.57
CA GLN A 140 7.50 -7.14 -27.08
C GLN A 140 8.08 -5.89 -26.43
N SER A 141 7.36 -4.76 -26.46
CA SER A 141 7.83 -3.49 -25.87
C SER A 141 8.10 -3.60 -24.37
N VAL A 142 7.17 -4.22 -23.62
CA VAL A 142 7.33 -4.43 -22.17
C VAL A 142 8.53 -5.35 -21.88
N THR A 143 8.70 -6.41 -22.67
CA THR A 143 9.83 -7.32 -22.51
C THR A 143 11.16 -6.63 -22.78
N ALA A 144 11.27 -5.86 -23.85
CA ALA A 144 12.49 -5.15 -24.21
C ALA A 144 12.89 -4.11 -23.14
N LEU A 145 11.91 -3.36 -22.60
CA LEU A 145 12.13 -2.49 -21.45
C LEU A 145 12.65 -3.28 -20.23
N LEU A 146 12.01 -4.40 -19.90
CA LEU A 146 12.39 -5.21 -18.74
C LEU A 146 13.79 -5.80 -18.84
N LEU A 147 14.22 -6.21 -20.03
CA LEU A 147 15.59 -6.73 -20.24
C LEU A 147 16.61 -5.66 -19.85
N MET A 148 16.46 -4.44 -20.36
CA MET A 148 17.38 -3.35 -20.04
C MET A 148 17.26 -2.93 -18.58
N VAL A 149 16.04 -2.78 -18.05
CA VAL A 149 15.79 -2.40 -16.65
C VAL A 149 16.41 -3.41 -15.69
N ASN A 150 16.27 -4.72 -15.95
CA ASN A 150 16.83 -5.76 -15.09
C ASN A 150 18.37 -5.82 -15.15
N SER A 151 18.99 -5.33 -16.23
CA SER A 151 20.45 -5.25 -16.36
C SER A 151 21.08 -4.10 -15.54
N ILE A 152 20.29 -3.11 -15.12
CA ILE A 152 20.79 -1.96 -14.34
C ILE A 152 21.32 -2.43 -12.99
N LYS A 153 22.60 -2.18 -12.70
CA LYS A 153 23.24 -2.59 -11.43
C LYS A 153 22.75 -1.78 -10.23
N GLU A 154 22.61 -0.47 -10.40
CA GLU A 154 22.17 0.45 -9.35
C GLU A 154 20.74 0.11 -8.91
N VAL A 155 20.60 -0.32 -7.65
CA VAL A 155 19.36 -0.90 -7.12
C VAL A 155 18.26 0.16 -7.05
N ALA A 156 18.58 1.38 -6.62
CA ALA A 156 17.59 2.45 -6.49
C ALA A 156 16.99 2.84 -7.85
N ILE A 157 17.86 3.01 -8.86
CA ILE A 157 17.44 3.27 -10.24
C ILE A 157 16.61 2.10 -10.78
N ARG A 158 17.10 0.86 -10.63
CA ARG A 158 16.38 -0.34 -11.10
C ARG A 158 14.99 -0.45 -10.48
N GLN A 159 14.84 -0.21 -9.17
CA GLN A 159 13.55 -0.23 -8.50
C GLN A 159 12.62 0.88 -8.98
N ALA A 160 13.12 2.11 -9.16
CA ALA A 160 12.33 3.23 -9.67
C ALA A 160 11.86 2.97 -11.12
N LEU A 161 12.69 2.41 -11.98
CA LEU A 161 12.32 2.02 -13.35
C LEU A 161 11.28 0.90 -13.35
N ARG A 162 11.45 -0.13 -12.51
CA ARG A 162 10.45 -1.20 -12.34
C ARG A 162 9.13 -0.65 -11.83
N LEU A 163 9.16 0.36 -10.94
CA LEU A 163 7.95 1.03 -10.48
C LEU A 163 7.27 1.83 -11.61
N ALA A 164 8.04 2.56 -12.42
CA ALA A 164 7.53 3.30 -13.56
C ALA A 164 6.82 2.36 -14.54
N LEU A 165 7.47 1.24 -14.90
CA LEU A 165 6.85 0.23 -15.75
C LEU A 165 5.62 -0.38 -15.09
N SER A 166 5.73 -0.77 -13.82
CA SER A 166 4.59 -1.29 -13.06
C SER A 166 3.41 -0.36 -13.22
N SER A 167 3.59 0.95 -13.00
CA SER A 167 2.53 1.96 -12.95
C SER A 167 1.66 2.00 -14.21
N ILE A 168 2.24 1.68 -15.39
CA ILE A 168 1.55 1.76 -16.68
C ILE A 168 0.94 0.43 -17.14
N LEU A 169 1.28 -0.70 -16.51
CA LEU A 169 0.88 -2.04 -17.00
C LEU A 169 -0.63 -2.22 -17.17
N VAL A 170 -1.45 -1.67 -16.25
CA VAL A 170 -2.92 -1.73 -16.42
C VAL A 170 -3.36 -0.89 -17.61
N ARG A 171 -2.79 0.31 -17.79
CA ARG A 171 -3.11 1.24 -18.89
C ARG A 171 -2.87 0.61 -20.26
N ILE A 172 -1.75 -0.11 -20.42
CA ILE A 172 -1.35 -0.76 -21.68
C ILE A 172 -1.86 -2.20 -21.85
N SER A 173 -2.66 -2.69 -20.89
CA SER A 173 -3.31 -4.01 -20.96
C SER A 173 -4.80 -3.87 -21.27
N LYS A 174 -5.45 -4.99 -21.58
CA LYS A 174 -6.90 -5.07 -21.71
C LYS A 174 -7.64 -4.95 -20.36
N GLN A 175 -6.97 -4.91 -19.21
CA GLN A 175 -7.64 -4.71 -17.92
C GLN A 175 -8.25 -3.32 -17.82
N GLU A 176 -9.58 -3.23 -17.69
CA GLU A 176 -10.35 -1.97 -17.70
C GLU A 176 -9.77 -0.91 -16.77
N SER A 177 -9.53 -1.23 -15.50
CA SER A 177 -8.93 -0.28 -14.56
C SER A 177 -8.24 -0.97 -13.38
N ASP A 178 -7.59 -0.17 -12.52
CA ASP A 178 -7.03 -0.65 -11.26
C ASP A 178 -8.09 -1.15 -10.27
N THR A 179 -9.38 -0.85 -10.48
CA THR A 179 -10.46 -1.28 -9.59
C THR A 179 -11.52 -2.15 -10.25
N ARG A 180 -11.35 -2.48 -11.54
CA ARG A 180 -12.23 -3.37 -12.28
C ARG A 180 -11.44 -4.37 -13.13
N TYR A 181 -11.61 -5.65 -12.81
CA TYR A 181 -10.96 -6.77 -13.47
C TYR A 181 -11.88 -7.32 -14.56
N ALA A 182 -11.92 -6.61 -15.68
CA ALA A 182 -12.63 -6.99 -16.90
C ALA A 182 -11.72 -6.67 -18.09
N ALA A 183 -11.81 -7.48 -19.15
CA ALA A 183 -11.09 -7.23 -20.39
C ALA A 183 -11.90 -6.26 -21.26
N ILE A 184 -11.25 -5.20 -21.73
CA ILE A 184 -11.75 -4.27 -22.74
C ILE A 184 -10.65 -4.04 -23.76
N GLU A 185 -11.04 -3.77 -25.01
CA GLU A 185 -10.09 -3.29 -26.01
C GLU A 185 -9.71 -1.85 -25.71
N LYS A 186 -8.43 -1.52 -25.88
CA LYS A 186 -7.89 -0.18 -25.70
C LYS A 186 -7.05 0.18 -26.90
N ASP A 187 -7.16 1.43 -27.33
CA ASP A 187 -6.33 1.99 -28.38
C ASP A 187 -4.95 2.35 -27.81
N VAL A 188 -4.05 1.36 -27.79
CA VAL A 188 -2.67 1.50 -27.30
C VAL A 188 -1.74 0.73 -28.25
N ASN A 189 -0.71 1.40 -28.75
CA ASN A 189 0.33 0.81 -29.60
C ASN A 189 1.70 0.74 -28.89
N GLN A 190 2.73 0.32 -29.60
CA GLN A 190 4.08 0.19 -29.04
C GLN A 190 4.70 1.51 -28.60
N ASP A 191 4.50 2.59 -29.34
CA ASP A 191 5.05 3.90 -29.00
C ASP A 191 4.42 4.48 -27.74
N ASP A 192 3.13 4.23 -27.52
CA ASP A 192 2.43 4.59 -26.28
C ASP A 192 3.07 3.95 -25.05
N VAL A 193 3.55 2.70 -25.15
CA VAL A 193 4.25 2.03 -24.03
C VAL A 193 5.48 2.84 -23.61
N PHE A 194 6.30 3.26 -24.58
CA PHE A 194 7.53 4.01 -24.33
C PHE A 194 7.24 5.43 -23.83
N GLU A 195 6.21 6.08 -24.38
CA GLU A 195 5.78 7.40 -23.92
C GLU A 195 5.27 7.33 -22.48
N PHE A 196 4.35 6.42 -22.18
CA PHE A 196 3.79 6.28 -20.83
C PHE A 196 4.88 5.92 -19.82
N PHE A 197 5.84 5.07 -20.19
CA PHE A 197 6.98 4.75 -19.34
C PHE A 197 7.84 5.99 -19.05
N THR A 198 8.13 6.79 -20.08
CA THR A 198 8.91 8.04 -19.96
C THR A 198 8.19 9.05 -19.07
N VAL A 199 6.87 9.22 -19.26
CA VAL A 199 6.03 10.11 -18.43
C VAL A 199 6.00 9.62 -16.99
N ALA A 200 5.87 8.32 -16.74
CA ALA A 200 5.92 7.74 -15.40
C ALA A 200 7.27 8.01 -14.72
N CYS A 201 8.39 7.85 -15.43
CA CYS A 201 9.72 8.19 -14.90
C CYS A 201 9.82 9.68 -14.53
N ARG A 202 9.40 10.59 -15.42
CA ARG A 202 9.40 12.04 -15.12
C ARG A 202 8.51 12.37 -13.91
N LYS A 203 7.36 11.71 -13.78
CA LYS A 203 6.49 11.87 -12.61
C LYS A 203 7.17 11.47 -11.31
N ILE A 204 7.89 10.34 -11.31
CA ILE A 204 8.67 9.89 -10.15
C ILE A 204 9.76 10.92 -9.79
N ALA A 205 10.56 11.35 -10.77
CA ALA A 205 11.63 12.33 -10.55
C ALA A 205 11.10 13.66 -9.99
N LYS A 206 10.08 14.24 -10.62
CA LYS A 206 9.45 15.49 -10.15
C LYS A 206 8.88 15.37 -8.74
N SER A 207 8.25 14.24 -8.42
CA SER A 207 7.67 14.03 -7.08
C SER A 207 8.76 13.85 -6.01
N LYS A 208 9.93 13.34 -6.39
CA LYS A 208 11.09 13.20 -5.52
C LYS A 208 11.79 14.52 -5.24
N GLU A 209 11.94 15.37 -6.25
CA GLU A 209 12.50 16.73 -6.07
C GLU A 209 11.64 17.58 -5.11
N GLN A 210 10.31 17.45 -5.19
CA GLN A 210 9.38 18.20 -4.35
C GLN A 210 9.27 17.66 -2.91
N SER A 211 9.62 16.39 -2.71
CA SER A 211 9.59 15.75 -1.41
C SER A 211 10.95 15.90 -0.77
N SER A 212 11.14 16.91 0.11
CA SER A 212 12.33 16.99 0.95
C SER A 212 12.38 15.76 1.86
N SER A 213 13.02 14.68 1.41
CA SER A 213 13.17 13.47 2.21
C SER A 213 14.09 13.80 3.37
N ALA A 214 13.54 13.83 4.60
CA ALA A 214 14.40 13.60 5.75
C ALA A 214 15.08 12.25 5.51
N LYS A 215 16.40 12.19 5.69
CA LYS A 215 17.19 10.95 5.51
C LYS A 215 16.92 9.91 6.61
N THR A 216 15.75 9.98 7.24
CA THR A 216 15.39 9.14 8.34
C THR A 216 15.18 7.71 7.86
N PRO A 217 15.76 6.71 8.55
CA PRO A 217 15.67 5.31 8.16
C PRO A 217 14.23 4.80 8.03
N VAL A 218 13.97 4.11 6.92
CA VAL A 218 12.75 3.34 6.69
C VAL A 218 13.13 1.89 6.40
N LYS A 219 12.52 0.94 7.11
CA LYS A 219 12.67 -0.50 6.86
C LYS A 219 11.39 -1.05 6.25
N ILE A 220 11.51 -1.74 5.12
CA ILE A 220 10.37 -2.42 4.48
C ILE A 220 10.63 -3.92 4.51
N ILE A 221 9.65 -4.67 4.99
CA ILE A 221 9.66 -6.12 5.17
C ILE A 221 8.60 -6.71 4.25
N GLU A 222 9.03 -7.37 3.19
CA GLU A 222 8.15 -8.06 2.25
C GLU A 222 7.81 -9.44 2.80
N ARG A 223 6.69 -9.53 3.54
CA ARG A 223 6.27 -10.74 4.25
C ARG A 223 4.79 -10.65 4.64
N ASP A 224 4.17 -11.80 4.84
CA ASP A 224 2.95 -11.90 5.61
C ASP A 224 3.16 -11.41 7.05
N THR A 225 2.34 -10.47 7.48
CA THR A 225 2.32 -9.93 8.85
C THR A 225 2.11 -11.02 9.90
N LEU A 226 1.25 -12.01 9.62
CA LEU A 226 1.00 -13.12 10.54
C LEU A 226 2.21 -14.05 10.67
N GLY A 227 3.05 -14.11 9.63
CA GLY A 227 4.32 -14.86 9.63
C GLY A 227 5.53 -14.04 10.08
N THR A 228 5.34 -12.78 10.49
CA THR A 228 6.46 -11.90 10.87
C THR A 228 6.81 -12.05 12.35
N LYS A 229 8.10 -12.31 12.62
CA LYS A 229 8.62 -12.42 13.98
C LYS A 229 9.03 -11.03 14.52
N PRO A 230 8.89 -10.78 15.84
CA PRO A 230 9.31 -9.51 16.45
C PRO A 230 10.77 -9.15 16.16
N SER A 231 11.66 -10.15 16.11
CA SER A 231 13.09 -9.98 15.81
C SER A 231 13.39 -9.40 14.42
N ALA A 232 12.42 -9.38 13.50
CA ALA A 232 12.58 -8.75 12.18
C ALA A 232 12.37 -7.23 12.23
N ILE A 233 11.79 -6.70 13.31
CA ILE A 233 11.49 -5.28 13.50
C ILE A 233 12.68 -4.66 14.26
N PRO A 234 13.48 -3.80 13.61
CA PRO A 234 14.81 -3.41 14.12
C PRO A 234 14.79 -2.34 15.22
N TRP A 235 13.64 -1.73 15.50
CA TRP A 235 13.51 -0.63 16.45
C TRP A 235 12.33 -0.86 17.40
N PRO A 236 12.39 -0.35 18.64
CA PRO A 236 11.22 -0.23 19.50
C PRO A 236 10.13 0.59 18.82
N ILE A 237 8.87 0.16 18.92
CA ILE A 237 7.76 0.83 18.24
C ILE A 237 7.02 1.72 19.24
N GLY A 238 6.86 3.01 18.91
CA GLY A 238 6.12 3.98 19.73
C GLY A 238 4.69 4.18 19.27
N ALA A 239 4.44 4.02 17.97
CA ALA A 239 3.10 3.99 17.43
C ALA A 239 2.96 3.02 16.25
N VAL A 240 1.81 2.38 16.19
CA VAL A 240 1.32 1.68 15.00
C VAL A 240 0.27 2.55 14.34
N ILE A 241 0.39 2.81 13.03
CA ILE A 241 -0.60 3.55 12.26
C ILE A 241 -0.85 2.79 10.96
N THR A 242 -2.05 2.25 10.79
CA THR A 242 -2.30 1.28 9.73
C THR A 242 -3.75 1.24 9.28
N SER A 243 -3.97 0.72 8.08
CA SER A 243 -5.28 0.31 7.57
C SER A 243 -5.19 -1.14 7.15
N PRO A 244 -5.65 -2.07 7.99
CA PRO A 244 -5.56 -3.49 7.67
C PRO A 244 -6.46 -3.80 6.46
N PRO A 245 -6.11 -4.80 5.64
CA PRO A 245 -7.06 -5.36 4.69
C PRO A 245 -8.24 -5.95 5.47
N TYR A 246 -9.47 -5.62 5.06
CA TYR A 246 -10.69 -6.14 5.68
C TYR A 246 -11.60 -6.80 4.65
N PRO A 247 -12.49 -7.73 5.07
CA PRO A 247 -13.27 -8.55 4.15
C PRO A 247 -14.05 -7.73 3.13
N ASN A 248 -13.96 -8.13 1.85
CA ASN A 248 -14.63 -7.50 0.71
C ASN A 248 -14.21 -6.06 0.39
N ALA A 249 -13.09 -5.55 0.96
CA ALA A 249 -12.59 -4.21 0.66
C ALA A 249 -12.03 -4.09 -0.77
N TYR A 250 -11.05 -4.94 -1.11
CA TYR A 250 -10.34 -4.98 -2.39
C TYR A 250 -9.56 -6.28 -2.50
N GLU A 251 -9.23 -6.74 -3.71
CA GLU A 251 -8.44 -7.97 -3.94
C GLU A 251 -7.06 -7.61 -4.49
N TYR A 252 -6.11 -7.26 -3.61
CA TYR A 252 -4.82 -6.71 -4.00
C TYR A 252 -4.04 -7.68 -4.91
N TRP A 253 -4.08 -9.00 -4.66
CA TRP A 253 -3.45 -9.97 -5.54
C TRP A 253 -4.01 -9.90 -6.97
N LEU A 254 -5.35 -9.86 -7.11
CA LEU A 254 -6.04 -10.01 -8.38
C LEU A 254 -5.72 -8.83 -9.31
N TYR A 255 -5.87 -7.61 -8.80
CA TYR A 255 -5.68 -6.39 -9.59
C TYR A 255 -4.20 -6.09 -9.88
N HIS A 256 -3.28 -6.66 -9.11
CA HIS A 256 -1.84 -6.49 -9.31
C HIS A 256 -1.14 -7.73 -9.91
N LYS A 257 -1.85 -8.83 -10.22
CA LYS A 257 -1.22 -10.09 -10.67
C LYS A 257 -0.37 -9.96 -11.93
N TYR A 258 -0.83 -9.21 -12.94
CA TYR A 258 -0.03 -8.97 -14.14
C TYR A 258 1.15 -8.05 -13.86
N ARG A 259 1.02 -7.11 -12.91
CA ARG A 259 2.17 -6.33 -12.43
C ARG A 259 3.21 -7.23 -11.76
N MET A 260 2.77 -8.20 -10.97
CA MET A 260 3.64 -9.18 -10.31
C MET A 260 4.33 -10.08 -11.33
N TRP A 261 3.59 -10.75 -12.20
CA TRP A 261 4.13 -11.63 -13.23
C TRP A 261 5.13 -10.94 -14.15
N TRP A 262 4.80 -9.75 -14.68
CA TRP A 262 5.72 -9.00 -15.54
C TRP A 262 7.03 -8.66 -14.84
N LEU A 263 6.97 -8.34 -13.55
CA LEU A 263 8.13 -8.04 -12.74
C LEU A 263 8.85 -9.30 -12.20
N GLY A 264 8.36 -10.50 -12.46
CA GLY A 264 8.96 -11.75 -12.00
C GLY A 264 8.67 -12.08 -10.53
N PHE A 265 7.57 -11.56 -9.99
CA PHE A 265 7.04 -11.96 -8.68
C PHE A 265 5.98 -13.05 -8.83
N ASP A 266 5.73 -13.79 -7.76
CA ASP A 266 4.70 -14.83 -7.69
C ASP A 266 3.38 -14.29 -7.10
N PRO A 267 2.35 -14.00 -7.91
CA PRO A 267 1.05 -13.56 -7.40
C PRO A 267 0.24 -14.67 -6.73
N ILE A 268 0.57 -15.95 -6.96
CA ILE A 268 -0.14 -17.07 -6.33
C ILE A 268 0.27 -17.17 -4.86
N ALA A 269 1.55 -17.03 -4.54
CA ALA A 269 2.01 -16.93 -3.15
C ALA A 269 1.37 -15.77 -2.38
N VAL A 270 1.11 -14.63 -3.04
CA VAL A 270 0.39 -13.50 -2.44
C VAL A 270 -1.09 -13.85 -2.24
N LYS A 271 -1.75 -14.41 -3.27
CA LYS A 271 -3.16 -14.83 -3.20
C LYS A 271 -3.43 -15.75 -2.01
N GLU A 272 -2.57 -16.74 -1.77
CA GLU A 272 -2.75 -17.74 -0.73
C GLU A 272 -2.72 -17.18 0.70
N LYS A 273 -1.98 -16.08 0.91
CA LYS A 273 -1.77 -15.49 2.24
C LYS A 273 -2.49 -14.17 2.43
N GLU A 274 -3.15 -13.63 1.40
CA GLU A 274 -3.84 -12.35 1.50
C GLU A 274 -5.04 -12.42 2.46
N ILE A 275 -5.00 -11.56 3.48
CA ILE A 275 -6.10 -11.33 4.40
C ILE A 275 -7.25 -10.64 3.64
N GLY A 276 -8.48 -11.12 3.80
CA GLY A 276 -9.66 -10.46 3.22
C GLY A 276 -9.93 -10.73 1.74
N ALA A 277 -9.08 -11.50 1.03
CA ALA A 277 -9.27 -11.83 -0.39
C ALA A 277 -10.57 -12.62 -0.65
N ARG A 278 -11.38 -12.20 -1.63
CA ARG A 278 -12.70 -12.81 -1.89
C ARG A 278 -12.62 -14.28 -2.22
N ALA A 279 -11.57 -14.72 -2.91
CA ALA A 279 -11.34 -16.14 -3.21
C ALA A 279 -11.40 -17.04 -1.96
N HIS A 280 -11.05 -16.52 -0.78
CA HIS A 280 -11.13 -17.23 0.50
C HIS A 280 -12.55 -17.27 1.09
N PHE A 281 -13.45 -16.38 0.66
CA PHE A 281 -14.86 -16.33 1.05
C PHE A 281 -15.79 -17.12 0.12
N PHE A 282 -15.31 -17.64 -1.02
CA PHE A 282 -16.12 -18.42 -1.99
C PHE A 282 -15.70 -19.90 -2.14
N ARG A 283 -14.66 -20.36 -1.44
CA ARG A 283 -14.33 -21.81 -1.35
C ARG A 283 -15.32 -22.54 -0.41
N LYS A 284 -15.43 -23.87 -0.55
CA LYS A 284 -16.28 -24.76 0.28
C LYS A 284 -16.14 -24.53 1.80
N ASN A 285 -14.99 -24.03 2.27
CA ASN A 285 -14.74 -23.60 3.65
C ASN A 285 -14.61 -22.07 3.69
N HIS A 286 -15.74 -21.37 3.81
CA HIS A 286 -15.82 -19.92 3.73
C HIS A 286 -15.08 -19.23 4.87
N HIS A 287 -14.24 -18.24 4.57
CA HIS A 287 -13.79 -17.29 5.60
C HIS A 287 -15.01 -16.56 6.20
N THR A 288 -14.99 -16.36 7.52
CA THR A 288 -16.06 -15.73 8.28
C THR A 288 -15.52 -14.52 9.04
N ALA A 289 -16.40 -13.80 9.75
CA ALA A 289 -15.96 -12.78 10.70
C ALA A 289 -15.01 -13.36 11.78
N GLN A 290 -15.14 -14.66 12.09
CA GLN A 290 -14.26 -15.35 13.03
C GLN A 290 -12.83 -15.50 12.48
N ASN A 291 -12.66 -15.81 11.19
CA ASN A 291 -11.33 -15.86 10.58
C ASN A 291 -10.67 -14.47 10.56
N PHE A 292 -11.45 -13.42 10.29
CA PHE A 292 -10.93 -12.05 10.40
C PHE A 292 -10.52 -11.71 11.84
N LYS A 293 -11.32 -12.15 12.85
CA LYS A 293 -10.97 -12.02 14.27
C LYS A 293 -9.62 -12.69 14.57
N GLU A 294 -9.41 -13.94 14.16
CA GLU A 294 -8.17 -14.70 14.38
C GLU A 294 -6.95 -14.04 13.70
N GLN A 295 -7.12 -13.53 12.48
CA GLN A 295 -6.08 -12.79 11.77
C GLN A 295 -5.73 -11.47 12.49
N MET A 296 -6.73 -10.73 12.96
CA MET A 296 -6.49 -9.51 13.72
C MET A 296 -5.87 -9.80 15.08
N GLU A 297 -6.23 -10.91 15.73
CA GLU A 297 -5.59 -11.38 16.96
C GLU A 297 -4.10 -11.66 16.77
N GLY A 298 -3.73 -12.44 15.73
CA GLY A 298 -2.32 -12.70 15.40
C GLY A 298 -1.54 -11.41 15.12
N THR A 299 -2.16 -10.47 14.41
CA THR A 299 -1.57 -9.16 14.14
C THR A 299 -1.38 -8.34 15.42
N LEU A 300 -2.39 -8.29 16.28
CA LEU A 300 -2.35 -7.57 17.56
C LEU A 300 -1.33 -8.18 18.53
N ARG A 301 -1.11 -9.50 18.49
CA ARG A 301 -0.03 -10.17 19.25
C ARG A 301 1.35 -9.70 18.78
N LEU A 302 1.59 -9.62 17.47
CA LEU A 302 2.82 -9.02 16.93
C LEU A 302 2.96 -7.57 17.39
N ILE A 303 1.93 -6.74 17.18
CA ILE A 303 1.94 -5.33 17.60
C ILE A 303 2.26 -5.20 19.09
N ARG A 304 1.57 -5.95 19.95
CA ARG A 304 1.79 -5.91 21.40
C ARG A 304 3.21 -6.29 21.77
N SER A 305 3.83 -7.23 21.06
CA SER A 305 5.19 -7.67 21.38
C SER A 305 6.27 -6.61 21.08
N VAL A 306 6.03 -5.71 20.13
CA VAL A 306 7.02 -4.71 19.69
C VAL A 306 6.70 -3.27 20.11
N LEU A 307 5.44 -2.97 20.41
CA LEU A 307 5.00 -1.66 20.89
C LEU A 307 5.51 -1.44 22.32
N VAL A 308 6.13 -0.30 22.59
CA VAL A 308 6.61 0.06 23.94
C VAL A 308 5.43 0.35 24.88
N SER A 309 5.68 0.31 26.19
CA SER A 309 4.66 0.72 27.17
C SER A 309 4.30 2.19 26.96
N GLY A 310 2.99 2.50 26.99
CA GLY A 310 2.48 3.84 26.68
C GLY A 310 2.37 4.14 25.18
N GLY A 311 2.84 3.24 24.31
CA GLY A 311 2.73 3.36 22.86
C GLY A 311 1.30 3.22 22.35
N TYR A 312 1.05 3.76 21.16
CA TYR A 312 -0.28 3.84 20.56
C TYR A 312 -0.46 2.87 19.40
N ALA A 313 -1.66 2.32 19.22
CA ALA A 313 -2.03 1.56 18.02
C ALA A 313 -3.28 2.15 17.39
N CYS A 314 -3.15 2.62 16.15
CA CYS A 314 -4.17 3.34 15.41
C CYS A 314 -4.58 2.56 14.16
N PHE A 315 -5.87 2.24 14.05
CA PHE A 315 -6.45 1.48 12.96
C PHE A 315 -7.46 2.34 12.21
N VAL A 316 -7.28 2.49 10.90
CA VAL A 316 -8.28 3.08 10.00
C VAL A 316 -9.00 1.95 9.29
N ILE A 317 -10.28 1.75 9.62
CA ILE A 317 -11.00 0.56 9.16
C ILE A 317 -12.46 0.84 8.82
N GLY A 318 -12.87 0.35 7.64
CA GLY A 318 -14.26 0.41 7.19
C GLY A 318 -15.09 -0.74 7.76
N ARG A 319 -16.42 -0.62 7.63
CA ARG A 319 -17.34 -1.76 7.83
C ARG A 319 -17.25 -2.71 6.63
N SER A 320 -17.47 -3.99 6.87
CA SER A 320 -17.57 -5.03 5.83
C SER A 320 -19.00 -5.52 5.69
N LYS A 321 -19.32 -6.14 4.55
CA LYS A 321 -20.54 -6.94 4.39
C LYS A 321 -20.12 -8.38 4.12
N ILE A 322 -20.38 -9.30 5.03
CA ILE A 322 -20.03 -10.73 4.93
C ILE A 322 -21.34 -11.52 4.91
N HIS A 323 -21.59 -12.30 3.85
CA HIS A 323 -22.82 -13.07 3.66
C HIS A 323 -24.11 -12.25 3.93
N GLY A 324 -24.19 -11.04 3.37
CA GLY A 324 -25.36 -10.18 3.54
C GLY A 324 -25.39 -9.36 4.84
N LYS A 325 -24.62 -9.74 5.86
CA LYS A 325 -24.59 -9.09 7.19
C LYS A 325 -23.51 -8.03 7.25
N ILE A 326 -23.84 -6.88 7.83
CA ILE A 326 -22.85 -5.82 8.12
C ILE A 326 -22.01 -6.27 9.31
N VAL A 327 -20.69 -6.20 9.14
CA VAL A 327 -19.71 -6.53 10.16
C VAL A 327 -18.96 -5.26 10.54
N ASP A 328 -18.98 -4.96 11.84
CA ASP A 328 -18.23 -3.86 12.42
C ASP A 328 -16.81 -4.31 12.76
N ASN A 329 -15.91 -4.15 11.80
CA ASN A 329 -14.53 -4.59 11.95
C ASN A 329 -13.77 -3.81 13.04
N ALA A 330 -14.14 -2.55 13.31
CA ALA A 330 -13.52 -1.77 14.39
C ALA A 330 -13.87 -2.37 15.76
N SER A 331 -15.13 -2.78 15.96
CA SER A 331 -15.54 -3.47 17.19
C SER A 331 -14.83 -4.82 17.37
N ILE A 332 -14.58 -5.56 16.29
CA ILE A 332 -13.77 -6.80 16.36
C ILE A 332 -12.35 -6.51 16.86
N ILE A 333 -11.68 -5.52 16.27
CA ILE A 333 -10.31 -5.14 16.66
C ILE A 333 -10.29 -4.61 18.10
N GLU A 334 -11.24 -3.75 18.48
CA GLU A 334 -11.36 -3.18 19.83
C GLU A 334 -11.48 -4.28 20.89
N ASN A 335 -12.36 -5.26 20.67
CA ASN A 335 -12.58 -6.37 21.61
C ASN A 335 -11.34 -7.24 21.78
N VAL A 336 -10.74 -7.68 20.66
CA VAL A 336 -9.52 -8.52 20.69
C VAL A 336 -8.35 -7.77 21.31
N ALA A 337 -8.21 -6.48 21.02
CA ALA A 337 -7.17 -5.67 21.63
C ALA A 337 -7.39 -5.52 23.15
N GLY A 338 -8.64 -5.37 23.61
CA GLY A 338 -8.99 -5.37 25.02
C GLY A 338 -8.61 -6.67 25.74
N GLU A 339 -8.89 -7.82 25.13
CA GLU A 339 -8.47 -9.15 25.62
C GLU A 339 -6.93 -9.27 25.73
N LEU A 340 -6.21 -8.62 24.81
CA LEU A 340 -4.75 -8.52 24.83
C LEU A 340 -4.22 -7.38 25.72
N GLY A 341 -5.06 -6.69 26.49
CA GLY A 341 -4.64 -5.67 27.45
C GLY A 341 -4.28 -4.31 26.84
N PHE A 342 -4.84 -3.96 25.67
CA PHE A 342 -4.87 -2.58 25.20
C PHE A 342 -6.05 -1.83 25.81
N LYS A 343 -5.89 -0.51 26.01
CA LYS A 343 -6.97 0.39 26.44
C LYS A 343 -7.41 1.23 25.25
N LYS A 344 -8.72 1.32 25.02
CA LYS A 344 -9.26 2.30 24.07
C LYS A 344 -9.00 3.71 24.59
N ILE A 345 -8.46 4.55 23.72
CA ILE A 345 -8.35 5.99 23.93
C ILE A 345 -9.51 6.70 23.26
N GLU A 346 -9.75 6.37 21.99
CA GLU A 346 -10.77 7.06 21.20
C GLU A 346 -11.22 6.21 20.00
N ARG A 347 -12.46 6.42 19.56
CA ARG A 347 -13.00 5.84 18.33
C ARG A 347 -13.79 6.89 17.55
N ILE A 348 -13.24 7.31 16.41
CA ILE A 348 -13.80 8.39 15.60
C ILE A 348 -14.41 7.85 14.32
N THR A 349 -15.68 8.18 14.08
CA THR A 349 -16.35 7.93 12.80
C THR A 349 -16.08 9.09 11.85
N ARG A 350 -15.59 8.79 10.64
CA ARG A 350 -15.43 9.78 9.55
C ARG A 350 -16.19 9.39 8.30
N ARG A 351 -16.54 10.37 7.48
CA ARG A 351 -17.17 10.17 6.17
C ARG A 351 -16.11 10.11 5.07
N ILE A 352 -16.16 9.06 4.27
CA ILE A 352 -15.37 8.92 3.05
C ILE A 352 -16.06 9.74 1.94
N LEU A 353 -15.39 10.78 1.45
CA LEU A 353 -15.89 11.59 0.34
C LEU A 353 -15.97 10.76 -0.96
N ALA A 354 -17.03 10.97 -1.74
CA ALA A 354 -17.29 10.19 -2.95
C ALA A 354 -16.16 10.30 -3.99
N SER A 355 -15.56 11.49 -4.13
CA SER A 355 -14.39 11.74 -4.98
C SER A 355 -13.12 10.97 -4.58
N ARG A 356 -13.13 10.33 -3.41
CA ARG A 356 -11.99 9.59 -2.84
C ARG A 356 -12.19 8.09 -2.81
N LYS A 357 -13.34 7.60 -3.28
CA LYS A 357 -13.58 6.16 -3.39
C LYS A 357 -12.81 5.66 -4.62
N SER A 358 -11.91 4.70 -4.41
CA SER A 358 -11.28 4.00 -5.54
C SER A 358 -12.30 3.16 -6.35
N PHE A 359 -13.45 2.85 -5.76
CA PHE A 359 -14.54 2.11 -6.40
C PHE A 359 -15.71 3.04 -6.73
N ASN A 360 -16.07 3.07 -8.02
CA ASN A 360 -17.35 3.62 -8.46
C ASN A 360 -18.44 2.61 -8.15
N LEU A 361 -19.15 2.84 -7.04
CA LEU A 361 -20.36 2.10 -6.71
C LEU A 361 -21.40 3.14 -6.31
N SER A 362 -22.23 3.55 -7.27
CA SER A 362 -23.55 4.13 -7.04
C SER A 362 -24.40 3.32 -6.03
N HIS A 363 -23.97 2.11 -5.67
CA HIS A 363 -24.59 1.17 -4.73
C HIS A 363 -23.79 0.87 -3.43
N ALA A 364 -22.69 1.57 -3.14
CA ALA A 364 -21.95 1.33 -1.90
C ALA A 364 -22.64 1.96 -0.69
N ASN A 365 -23.41 1.15 0.06
CA ASN A 365 -24.14 1.55 1.27
C ASN A 365 -23.24 2.05 2.43
N ILE A 366 -21.94 1.77 2.40
CA ILE A 366 -21.00 2.18 3.45
C ILE A 366 -20.26 3.44 2.98
N LYS A 367 -20.48 4.54 3.70
CA LYS A 367 -19.88 5.87 3.42
C LYS A 367 -18.97 6.33 4.56
N THR A 368 -18.77 5.49 5.55
CA THR A 368 -17.99 5.80 6.75
C THR A 368 -16.92 4.76 7.00
N GLU A 369 -15.85 5.21 7.66
CA GLU A 369 -14.83 4.37 8.27
C GLU A 369 -14.55 4.89 9.68
N GLU A 370 -13.93 4.05 10.48
CA GLU A 370 -13.64 4.30 11.88
C GLU A 370 -12.12 4.47 12.02
N ILE A 371 -11.69 5.45 12.82
CA ILE A 371 -10.32 5.56 13.31
C ILE A 371 -10.36 5.11 14.77
N LEU A 372 -9.82 3.94 15.04
CA LEU A 372 -9.73 3.36 16.38
C LEU A 372 -8.33 3.62 16.93
N ILE A 373 -8.24 4.29 18.08
CA ILE A 373 -6.99 4.59 18.78
C ILE A 373 -6.96 3.83 20.11
N LEU A 374 -5.92 3.01 20.25
CA LEU A 374 -5.65 2.17 21.39
C LEU A 374 -4.29 2.53 22.00
N LYS A 375 -4.09 2.21 23.27
CA LYS A 375 -2.84 2.37 24.00
C LYS A 375 -2.44 1.07 24.70
N LYS A 376 -1.17 0.71 24.63
CA LYS A 376 -0.58 -0.39 25.42
C LYS A 376 -0.12 0.14 26.77
#